data_AF-A0A3B9UCM8-F1
#
_entry.id   AF-A0A3B9UCM8-F1
#
_cell.length_a   1.000
_cell.length_b   1.000
_cell.length_c   1.000
_cell.angle_alpha   90.00
_cell.angle_beta   90.00
_cell.angle_gamma   90.00
#
_symmetry.space_group_name_H-M   'P 1'
#
loop_
_entity.id
_entity.type
_entity.pdbx_description
1 polymer ?
#
loop_
_entity_poly.entity_id
_entity_poly.type
_entity_poly.pdbx_seq_one_letter_code
_entity_poly.pdbx_strand_id
1 'polypeptide(L)'
;FIEHRFFRGSDQLLLSNPTTSLQALDSTYHTARPWVEAYFIHHFDRSLLDRVPLVRTLHLVPAVGGGMLYVAEANVFHAEVYGGLELPLRLWDQRVRVGAYRVWTDQGNPQIPGFRLKFGMDFYDSYR
;
A
#
# COMPACT_ATOMS: atom_id res chain seq x y z
N PHE A 1 26.05 11.91 16.89
CA PHE A 1 25.28 12.10 15.64
C PHE A 1 23.81 11.92 15.98
N ILE A 2 22.94 12.82 15.54
CA ILE A 2 21.49 12.67 15.70
C ILE A 2 20.97 11.96 14.45
N GLU A 3 20.53 10.71 14.59
CA GLU A 3 19.94 9.95 13.50
C GLU A 3 18.57 10.53 13.15
N HIS A 4 18.39 10.91 11.88
CA HIS A 4 17.11 11.40 11.38
C HIS A 4 16.44 10.29 10.59
N ARG A 5 15.21 9.95 10.96
CA ARG A 5 14.35 9.07 10.18
C ARG A 5 13.58 9.90 9.16
N PHE A 6 13.52 9.43 7.92
CA PHE A 6 12.75 10.04 6.84
C PHE A 6 11.56 9.14 6.46
N PHE A 7 10.37 9.74 6.39
CA PHE A 7 9.14 9.12 5.91
C PHE A 7 8.78 9.74 4.57
N ARG A 8 8.82 8.91 3.53
CA ARG A 8 8.52 9.34 2.17
C ARG A 8 7.01 9.60 2.01
N GLY A 9 6.67 10.73 1.40
CA GLY A 9 5.29 11.01 0.96
C GLY A 9 4.83 10.06 -0.14
N SER A 10 3.52 9.84 -0.23
CA SER A 10 2.94 8.92 -1.19
C SER A 10 3.07 9.39 -2.64
N ASP A 11 3.32 8.45 -3.55
CA ASP A 11 3.13 8.67 -4.99
C ASP A 11 1.65 8.81 -5.36
N GLN A 12 1.36 9.54 -6.44
CA GLN A 12 -0.02 9.82 -6.86
C GLN A 12 -0.70 8.61 -7.51
N LEU A 13 0.01 7.87 -8.38
CA LEU A 13 -0.53 6.76 -9.18
C LEU A 13 0.12 5.41 -8.89
N LEU A 14 1.30 5.39 -8.29
CA LEU A 14 2.06 4.17 -8.04
C LEU A 14 1.84 3.70 -6.61
N LEU A 15 1.66 2.38 -6.45
CA LEU A 15 1.76 1.73 -5.15
C LEU A 15 3.24 1.56 -4.84
N SER A 16 3.70 2.27 -3.81
CA SER A 16 5.03 2.03 -3.24
C SER A 16 4.99 0.75 -2.40
N ASN A 17 6.14 0.23 -2.00
CA ASN A 17 6.18 -1.04 -1.26
C ASN A 17 5.26 -1.00 -0.01
N PRO A 18 4.19 -1.80 0.03
CA PRO A 18 3.15 -1.73 1.06
C PRO A 18 3.65 -2.12 2.45
N THR A 19 4.79 -2.82 2.56
CA THR A 19 5.37 -3.25 3.84
C THR A 19 6.39 -2.26 4.41
N THR A 20 6.74 -1.20 3.68
CA THR A 20 7.77 -0.25 4.09
C THR A 20 7.39 1.21 3.86
N SER A 21 6.21 1.49 3.29
CA SER A 21 5.82 2.85 2.95
C SER A 21 4.31 3.03 2.97
N LEU A 22 3.89 4.22 3.36
CA LEU A 22 2.50 4.64 3.34
C LEU A 22 2.07 5.03 1.92
N GLN A 23 0.83 4.70 1.60
CA GLN A 23 0.19 4.86 0.30
C GLN A 23 -0.63 6.14 0.18
N ALA A 24 -0.75 6.93 1.23
CA ALA A 24 -1.54 8.14 1.19
C ALA A 24 -1.01 9.28 2.07
N LEU A 25 0.24 9.17 2.53
CA LEU A 25 0.91 10.24 3.25
C LEU A 25 1.08 11.48 2.36
N ASP A 26 0.56 12.62 2.80
CA ASP A 26 0.46 13.83 1.98
C ASP A 26 1.80 14.54 1.75
N SER A 27 2.74 14.41 2.70
CA SER A 27 4.05 15.07 2.62
C SER A 27 5.16 14.18 3.13
N THR A 28 6.41 14.57 2.85
CA THR A 28 7.59 13.89 3.37
C THR A 28 7.91 14.45 4.75
N TYR A 29 7.96 13.58 5.75
CA TYR A 29 8.28 13.95 7.13
C TYR A 29 9.68 13.46 7.49
N HIS A 30 10.33 14.18 8.39
CA HIS A 30 11.56 13.72 9.02
C HIS A 30 11.50 14.00 10.51
N THR A 31 12.11 13.13 11.31
CA THR A 31 12.11 13.25 12.77
C THR A 31 13.42 12.74 13.34
N ALA A 32 13.94 13.46 14.33
CA ALA A 32 15.01 12.99 15.20
C ALA A 32 14.47 12.41 16.52
N ARG A 33 13.16 12.55 16.76
CA ARG A 33 12.46 12.13 17.98
C ARG A 33 11.74 10.79 17.78
N PRO A 34 11.26 10.15 18.87
CA PRO A 34 10.54 8.88 18.79
C PRO A 34 9.37 8.91 17.80
N TRP A 35 9.24 7.82 17.07
CA TRP A 35 8.23 7.60 16.06
C TRP A 35 7.77 6.15 16.11
N VAL A 36 6.55 5.89 15.63
CA VAL A 36 5.98 4.55 15.52
C VAL A 36 5.41 4.39 14.13
N GLU A 37 5.79 3.32 13.43
CA GLU A 37 5.24 2.93 12.14
C GLU A 37 4.75 1.49 12.21
N ALA A 38 3.66 1.19 11.51
CA ALA A 38 3.23 -0.18 11.27
C ALA A 38 2.63 -0.31 9.88
N TYR A 39 2.85 -1.48 9.28
CA TYR A 39 2.39 -1.82 7.93
C TYR A 39 1.80 -3.22 7.94
N PHE A 40 0.74 -3.42 7.18
CA PHE A 40 0.10 -4.71 7.01
C PHE A 40 -0.42 -4.85 5.59
N ILE A 41 -0.26 -6.03 5.00
CA ILE A 41 -0.90 -6.41 3.75
C ILE A 41 -1.25 -7.89 3.79
N HIS A 42 -2.42 -8.22 3.27
CA HIS A 42 -2.93 -9.58 3.16
C HIS A 42 -3.47 -9.80 1.75
N HIS A 43 -2.99 -10.87 1.12
CA HIS A 43 -3.40 -11.31 -0.21
C HIS A 43 -4.29 -12.54 -0.07
N PHE A 44 -5.50 -12.50 -0.62
CA PHE A 44 -6.48 -13.57 -0.49
C PHE A 44 -6.42 -14.52 -1.69
N ASP A 45 -5.58 -15.56 -1.63
CA ASP A 45 -5.40 -16.53 -2.74
C ASP A 45 -6.69 -17.26 -3.16
N ARG A 46 -7.68 -17.34 -2.26
CA ARG A 46 -9.05 -17.81 -2.55
C ARG A 46 -10.03 -16.85 -1.92
N SER A 47 -10.87 -16.22 -2.72
CA SER A 47 -11.74 -15.16 -2.24
C SER A 47 -13.21 -15.48 -2.47
N LEU A 48 -14.09 -14.82 -1.73
CA LEU A 48 -15.53 -14.85 -2.01
C LEU A 48 -15.87 -14.32 -3.42
N LEU A 49 -14.97 -13.53 -4.03
CA LEU A 49 -15.12 -12.97 -5.36
C LEU A 49 -14.87 -13.99 -6.49
N ASP A 50 -14.39 -15.19 -6.17
CA ASP A 50 -14.18 -16.29 -7.13
C ASP A 50 -15.50 -16.77 -7.76
N ARG A 51 -16.63 -16.38 -7.17
CA ARG A 51 -17.98 -16.59 -7.71
C ARG A 51 -18.27 -15.70 -8.93
N VAL A 52 -17.57 -14.58 -9.09
CA VAL A 52 -17.73 -13.68 -10.24
C VAL A 52 -16.95 -14.26 -11.43
N PRO A 53 -17.61 -14.57 -12.56
CA PRO A 53 -16.96 -15.28 -13.67
C PRO A 53 -15.77 -14.51 -14.27
N LEU A 54 -15.83 -13.18 -14.27
CA LEU A 54 -14.72 -12.33 -14.75
C LEU A 54 -13.47 -12.44 -13.85
N VAL A 55 -13.64 -12.36 -12.53
CA VAL A 55 -12.57 -12.49 -11.52
C VAL A 55 -11.91 -13.87 -11.63
N ARG A 56 -12.72 -14.92 -11.76
CA ARG A 56 -12.24 -16.29 -11.92
C ARG A 56 -11.46 -16.50 -13.22
N THR A 57 -11.93 -15.92 -14.33
CA THR A 57 -11.27 -16.09 -15.64
C THR A 57 -9.90 -15.40 -15.66
N LEU A 58 -9.83 -14.21 -15.07
CA LEU A 58 -8.60 -13.42 -14.95
C LEU A 58 -7.73 -13.84 -13.76
N HIS A 59 -8.18 -14.79 -12.92
CA HIS A 59 -7.50 -15.20 -11.68
C HIS A 59 -7.12 -14.02 -10.78
N LEU A 60 -8.03 -13.04 -10.63
CA LEU A 60 -7.76 -11.85 -9.83
C LEU A 60 -7.77 -12.21 -8.34
N VAL A 61 -6.75 -11.76 -7.63
CA VAL A 61 -6.53 -11.97 -6.19
C VAL A 61 -6.88 -10.67 -5.46
N PRO A 62 -7.91 -10.62 -4.60
CA PRO A 62 -8.13 -9.46 -3.78
C PRO A 62 -7.02 -9.32 -2.74
N ALA A 63 -6.63 -8.09 -2.45
CA ALA A 63 -5.65 -7.76 -1.44
C ALA A 63 -6.15 -6.61 -0.57
N VAL A 64 -5.88 -6.68 0.72
CA VAL A 64 -6.20 -5.60 1.68
C VAL A 64 -4.96 -5.33 2.51
N GLY A 65 -4.61 -4.06 2.66
CA GLY A 65 -3.52 -3.63 3.51
C GLY A 65 -3.85 -2.33 4.23
N GLY A 66 -2.91 -1.88 5.03
CA GLY A 66 -3.03 -0.65 5.79
C GLY A 66 -1.73 -0.30 6.47
N GLY A 67 -1.68 0.90 7.00
CA GLY A 67 -0.51 1.40 7.70
C GLY A 67 -0.89 2.49 8.68
N MET A 68 -0.01 2.70 9.67
CA MET A 68 -0.11 3.82 10.60
C MET A 68 1.26 4.43 10.82
N LEU A 69 1.28 5.74 11.03
CA LEU A 69 2.45 6.51 11.38
C LEU A 69 2.10 7.52 12.47
N TYR A 70 2.87 7.50 13.54
CA TYR A 70 2.85 8.51 14.58
C TYR A 70 4.24 9.14 14.73
N VAL A 71 4.32 10.46 14.59
CA VAL A 71 5.55 11.23 14.76
C VAL A 71 5.38 12.19 15.93
N ALA A 72 6.10 11.94 17.03
CA ALA A 72 5.97 12.73 18.25
C ALA A 72 6.47 14.18 18.09
N GLU A 73 7.43 14.42 17.19
CA GLU A 73 8.01 15.74 16.96
C GLU A 73 7.01 16.73 16.36
N ALA A 74 6.26 16.30 15.35
CA ALA A 74 5.25 17.11 14.66
C ALA A 74 3.84 16.90 15.24
N ASN A 75 3.68 16.00 16.20
CA ASN A 75 2.38 15.52 16.70
C ASN A 75 1.42 15.11 15.57
N VAL A 76 1.96 14.41 14.57
CA VAL A 76 1.20 13.94 13.40
C VAL A 76 0.86 12.48 13.61
N PHE A 77 -0.43 12.16 13.52
CA PHE A 77 -0.95 10.79 13.42
C PHE A 77 -1.60 10.61 12.06
N HIS A 78 -1.20 9.57 11.34
CA HIS A 78 -1.73 9.22 10.03
C HIS A 78 -2.08 7.73 10.02
N ALA A 79 -3.29 7.40 9.56
CA ALA A 79 -3.73 6.03 9.40
C ALA A 79 -4.37 5.83 8.02
N GLU A 80 -3.99 4.72 7.38
CA GLU A 80 -4.49 4.36 6.06
C GLU A 80 -4.91 2.90 6.00
N VAL A 81 -5.90 2.66 5.15
CA VAL A 81 -6.33 1.32 4.74
C VAL A 81 -6.50 1.33 3.24
N TYR A 82 -6.12 0.25 2.58
CA TYR A 82 -6.28 0.11 1.14
C TYR A 82 -6.72 -1.30 0.77
N GLY A 83 -7.46 -1.38 -0.32
CA GLY A 83 -8.02 -2.61 -0.85
C GLY A 83 -7.96 -2.61 -2.36
N GLY A 84 -7.51 -3.71 -2.95
CA GLY A 84 -7.25 -3.82 -4.38
C GLY A 84 -7.49 -5.21 -4.94
N LEU A 85 -7.35 -5.29 -6.26
CA LEU A 85 -7.36 -6.52 -7.03
C LEU A 85 -6.02 -6.66 -7.73
N GLU A 86 -5.39 -7.82 -7.59
CA GLU A 86 -4.10 -8.18 -8.15
C GLU A 86 -4.25 -9.22 -9.25
N LEU A 87 -3.57 -9.03 -10.36
CA LEU A 87 -3.43 -9.99 -11.44
C LEU A 87 -2.07 -10.69 -11.29
N PRO A 88 -2.04 -11.98 -10.89
CA PRO A 88 -0.82 -12.76 -10.90
C PRO A 88 -0.45 -13.12 -12.34
N LEU A 89 0.71 -12.65 -12.79
CA LEU A 89 1.31 -12.93 -14.08
C LEU A 89 2.60 -13.74 -13.88
N ARG A 90 2.89 -14.65 -14.81
CA ARG A 90 4.21 -15.29 -14.89
C ARG A 90 4.99 -14.64 -16.01
N LEU A 91 6.02 -13.87 -15.67
CA LEU A 91 6.89 -13.21 -16.63
C LEU A 91 8.25 -13.93 -16.63
N TRP A 92 8.52 -14.63 -17.74
CA TRP A 92 9.62 -15.60 -17.84
C TRP A 92 9.55 -16.65 -16.72
N ASP A 93 10.45 -16.58 -15.74
CA ASP A 93 10.49 -17.49 -14.60
C ASP A 93 10.17 -16.82 -13.25
N GLN A 94 9.77 -15.54 -13.30
CA GLN A 94 9.36 -14.80 -12.11
C GLN A 94 7.83 -14.66 -12.06
N ARG A 95 7.29 -14.79 -10.84
CA ARG A 95 5.88 -14.49 -10.58
C ARG A 95 5.79 -13.02 -10.23
N VAL A 96 5.01 -12.27 -11.02
CA VAL A 96 4.77 -10.84 -10.84
C VAL A 96 3.30 -10.67 -10.52
N ARG A 97 2.97 -9.82 -9.55
CA ARG A 97 1.58 -9.44 -9.25
C ARG A 97 1.38 -8.00 -9.64
N VAL A 98 0.47 -7.75 -10.59
CA VAL A 98 0.11 -6.40 -11.02
C VAL A 98 -1.24 -6.05 -10.42
N GLY A 99 -1.29 -5.08 -9.52
CA GLY A 99 -2.49 -4.76 -8.77
C GLY A 99 -2.99 -3.34 -8.96
N ALA A 100 -4.31 -3.18 -8.90
CA ALA A 100 -4.97 -1.90 -8.77
C ALA A 100 -5.58 -1.79 -7.37
N TYR A 101 -5.20 -0.77 -6.60
CA TYR A 101 -5.59 -0.58 -5.21
C TYR A 101 -6.29 0.74 -5.03
N ARG A 102 -7.28 0.76 -4.13
CA ARG A 102 -7.93 1.97 -3.65
C ARG A 102 -7.50 2.22 -2.22
N VAL A 103 -7.11 3.45 -1.93
CA VAL A 103 -6.62 3.87 -0.60
C VAL A 103 -7.61 4.81 0.07
N TRP A 104 -7.83 4.61 1.37
CA TRP A 104 -8.63 5.45 2.27
C TRP A 104 -7.77 5.90 3.45
N THR A 105 -7.96 7.15 3.88
CA THR A 105 -7.20 7.77 4.98
C THR A 105 -8.13 8.43 5.99
N ASP A 106 -7.65 8.53 7.22
CA ASP A 106 -8.26 9.32 8.29
C ASP A 106 -8.16 10.83 8.03
N GLN A 107 -7.02 11.27 7.47
CA GLN A 107 -6.79 12.63 7.01
C GLN A 107 -7.47 12.81 5.66
N GLY A 108 -8.75 13.19 5.70
CA GLY A 108 -9.51 13.63 4.54
C GLY A 108 -8.98 14.96 4.02
N ASN A 109 -7.86 14.95 3.28
CA ASN A 109 -7.38 16.13 2.59
C ASN A 109 -8.33 16.44 1.40
N PRO A 110 -9.09 17.56 1.43
CA PRO A 110 -10.11 17.86 0.42
C PRO A 110 -9.55 18.30 -0.93
N GLN A 111 -8.23 18.46 -1.07
CA GLN A 111 -7.60 19.09 -2.23
C GLN A 111 -7.32 18.14 -3.41
N ILE A 112 -7.60 16.83 -3.27
CA ILE A 112 -7.68 15.89 -4.41
C ILE A 112 -8.85 14.92 -4.15
N PRO A 113 -9.96 14.97 -4.92
CA PRO A 113 -11.15 14.18 -4.63
C PRO A 113 -10.89 12.66 -4.70
N GLY A 114 -10.96 12.00 -3.54
CA GLY A 114 -11.76 10.78 -3.32
C GLY A 114 -11.32 9.44 -3.93
N PHE A 115 -10.34 9.38 -4.82
CA PHE A 115 -9.98 8.13 -5.53
C PHE A 115 -8.48 8.04 -5.85
N ARG A 116 -7.65 7.65 -4.87
CA ARG A 116 -6.26 7.22 -5.12
C ARG A 116 -6.27 5.79 -5.64
N LEU A 117 -6.56 5.63 -6.93
CA LEU A 117 -6.32 4.38 -7.64
C LEU A 117 -4.81 4.26 -7.86
N LYS A 118 -4.22 3.23 -7.29
CA LYS A 118 -2.78 2.97 -7.38
C LYS A 118 -2.50 1.69 -8.14
N PHE A 119 -1.44 1.72 -8.94
CA PHE A 119 -0.95 0.56 -9.66
C PHE A 119 0.35 0.08 -9.02
N GLY A 120 0.39 -1.19 -8.63
CA GLY A 120 1.55 -1.83 -8.01
C GLY A 120 2.04 -3.00 -8.85
N MET A 121 3.36 -3.23 -8.79
CA MET A 121 3.97 -4.46 -9.28
C MET A 121 4.80 -5.05 -8.15
N ASP A 122 4.50 -6.28 -7.77
CA ASP A 122 5.24 -7.02 -6.76
C ASP A 122 5.91 -8.23 -7.38
N PHE A 123 7.21 -8.39 -7.15
CA PHE A 123 8.00 -9.53 -7.62
C PHE A 123 8.08 -10.54 -6.49
N TYR A 124 7.61 -11.75 -6.76
CA TYR A 124 7.74 -12.83 -5.80
C TYR A 124 9.21 -13.23 -5.67
N ASP A 125 9.78 -13.01 -4.49
CA ASP A 125 11.11 -13.52 -4.13
C ASP A 125 10.96 -14.92 -3.53
N SER A 126 11.45 -15.94 -4.25
CA SER A 126 11.41 -17.33 -3.81
C SER A 126 12.48 -17.69 -2.78
N TYR A 127 13.40 -16.77 -2.45
CA TYR A 127 14.56 -17.02 -1.58
C TYR A 127 14.41 -16.44 -0.16
N ARG A 128 13.20 -16.06 0.24
CA ARG A 128 12.87 -15.59 1.59
C ARG A 128 11.79 -16.42 2.25
#